data_AF-A0A392LXV2-F1
#
_entry.id   AF-A0A392LXV2-F1
#
_cell.length_a   1.000
_cell.length_b   1.000
_cell.length_c   1.000
_cell.angle_alpha   90.00
_cell.angle_beta   90.00
_cell.angle_gamma   90.00
#
_symmetry.space_group_name_H-M   'P 1'
#
loop_
_entity.id
_entity.type
_entity.pdbx_description
1 polymer ?
#
loop_
_entity_poly.entity_id
_entity_poly.type
_entity_poly.pdbx_seq_one_letter_code
_entity_poly.pdbx_strand_id
1 'polypeptide(L)'
;EESIRLVSTLVASSGHHTLKNSVNKFIVPLLRELYLHSTTTDFNYTIGCAWAHIGALRIHLLLSYNEVDPAMKYYCKYAQLEETISSLELEIQVRKECGYLAGQFLTVEADKRKAERLEKLQAERRKLQRKIVFRSESWKYRKLMNECDEFLKHVAALEVLVGNVEAEDLQQVIDCIHSWQETAMCFVNRLTDEYMAYNDIIQPIQVAVYEMKFGLSLVLSSTLEKEYLRKVGHENINLVMEMIYVLMRFPRAASCKFISVEYDGGLDLHPSYKLDFGTDFYFNMGLMKRLNALSNGVSTDKKVN
;
A
#
# COMPACT_ATOMS: atom_id res chain seq x y z
N GLU A 1 -27.11 -3.14 -2.46
CA GLU A 1 -26.80 -4.46 -3.07
C GLU A 1 -26.97 -4.48 -4.60
N GLU A 2 -28.03 -3.88 -5.14
CA GLU A 2 -28.26 -3.76 -6.59
C GLU A 2 -27.12 -3.04 -7.34
N SER A 3 -26.60 -1.92 -6.79
CA SER A 3 -25.45 -1.20 -7.37
C SER A 3 -24.17 -2.04 -7.41
N ILE A 4 -23.94 -2.91 -6.42
CA ILE A 4 -22.77 -3.82 -6.40
C ILE A 4 -22.92 -4.83 -7.53
N ARG A 5 -24.12 -5.40 -7.73
CA ARG A 5 -24.39 -6.33 -8.84
C ARG A 5 -24.16 -5.66 -10.20
N LEU A 6 -24.62 -4.42 -10.38
CA LEU A 6 -24.39 -3.66 -11.62
C LEU A 6 -22.89 -3.47 -11.90
N VAL A 7 -22.10 -3.09 -10.89
CA VAL A 7 -20.65 -2.95 -11.02
C VAL A 7 -20.00 -4.30 -11.35
N SER A 8 -20.39 -5.38 -10.66
CA SER A 8 -19.88 -6.73 -10.96
C SER A 8 -20.19 -7.15 -12.39
N THR A 9 -21.39 -6.89 -12.91
CA THR A 9 -21.76 -7.18 -14.30
C THR A 9 -20.96 -6.35 -15.30
N LEU A 10 -20.75 -5.06 -15.02
CA LEU A 10 -19.94 -4.19 -15.86
C LEU A 10 -18.48 -4.67 -15.91
N VAL A 11 -17.89 -5.00 -14.76
CA VAL A 11 -16.52 -5.51 -14.69
C VAL A 11 -16.41 -6.88 -15.36
N ALA A 12 -17.42 -7.73 -15.23
CA ALA A 12 -17.47 -9.04 -15.90
C ALA A 12 -17.57 -8.93 -17.44
N SER A 13 -18.05 -7.80 -17.97
CA SER A 13 -18.05 -7.50 -19.40
C SER A 13 -16.69 -7.04 -19.95
N SER A 14 -15.70 -6.80 -19.08
CA SER A 14 -14.35 -6.42 -19.48
C SER A 14 -13.62 -7.54 -20.21
N GLY A 15 -12.80 -7.18 -21.20
CA GLY A 15 -11.89 -8.10 -21.89
C GLY A 15 -10.67 -8.52 -21.05
N HIS A 16 -10.45 -7.91 -19.89
CA HIS A 16 -9.30 -8.20 -19.03
C HIS A 16 -9.57 -9.40 -18.10
N HIS A 17 -8.96 -10.55 -18.37
CA HIS A 17 -9.20 -11.79 -17.64
C HIS A 17 -8.91 -11.68 -16.13
N THR A 18 -7.77 -11.09 -15.74
CA THR A 18 -7.40 -10.92 -14.32
C THR A 18 -8.45 -10.12 -13.56
N LEU A 19 -8.83 -8.95 -14.09
CA LEU A 19 -9.87 -8.10 -13.51
C LEU A 19 -11.20 -8.85 -13.34
N LYS A 20 -11.60 -9.66 -14.32
CA LYS A 20 -12.80 -10.50 -14.25
C LYS A 20 -12.73 -11.53 -13.12
N ASN A 21 -11.59 -12.20 -12.95
CA ASN A 21 -11.39 -13.19 -11.89
C ASN A 21 -11.32 -12.52 -10.49
N SER A 22 -10.88 -11.27 -10.42
CA SER A 22 -10.80 -10.49 -9.18
C SER A 22 -12.16 -10.00 -8.64
N VAL A 23 -13.24 -10.09 -9.43
CA VAL A 23 -14.55 -9.54 -9.04
C VAL A 23 -15.08 -10.15 -7.75
N ASN A 24 -15.18 -11.48 -7.71
CA ASN A 24 -15.78 -12.17 -6.56
C ASN A 24 -14.84 -12.18 -5.34
N LYS A 25 -13.53 -12.21 -5.58
CA LYS A 25 -12.52 -12.33 -4.52
C LYS A 25 -12.22 -11.00 -3.83
N PHE A 26 -12.13 -9.90 -4.57
CA PHE A 26 -11.66 -8.64 -4.02
C PHE A 26 -12.68 -7.52 -4.18
N ILE A 27 -13.27 -7.35 -5.37
CA ILE A 27 -14.12 -6.18 -5.66
C ILE A 27 -15.45 -6.25 -4.90
N VAL A 28 -16.10 -7.42 -4.89
CA VAL A 28 -17.38 -7.58 -4.19
C VAL A 28 -17.22 -7.42 -2.66
N PRO A 29 -16.26 -8.10 -1.99
CA PRO A 29 -16.00 -7.88 -0.56
C PRO A 29 -15.68 -6.42 -0.24
N LEU A 30 -14.78 -5.79 -1.01
CA LEU A 30 -14.43 -4.37 -0.83
C LEU A 30 -15.65 -3.45 -0.93
N LEU A 31 -16.51 -3.64 -1.92
CA LEU A 31 -17.72 -2.82 -2.06
C LEU A 31 -18.72 -3.06 -0.93
N ARG A 32 -18.79 -4.30 -0.41
CA ARG A 32 -19.63 -4.62 0.76
C ARG A 32 -19.10 -3.92 2.02
N GLU A 33 -17.79 -3.88 2.22
CA GLU A 33 -17.15 -3.20 3.35
C GLU A 33 -17.36 -1.69 3.28
N LEU A 34 -17.12 -1.07 2.12
CA LEU A 34 -17.23 0.38 1.96
C LEU A 34 -18.66 0.91 2.02
N TYR A 35 -19.64 0.17 1.46
CA TYR A 35 -20.99 0.71 1.25
C TYR A 35 -22.10 0.05 2.06
N LEU A 36 -21.89 -1.16 2.61
CA LEU A 36 -22.93 -1.89 3.35
C LEU A 36 -22.64 -2.02 4.85
N HIS A 37 -21.37 -2.10 5.27
CA HIS A 37 -20.98 -2.36 6.67
C HIS A 37 -20.66 -1.07 7.45
N SER A 38 -21.52 -0.06 7.36
CA SER A 38 -21.32 1.22 8.07
C SER A 38 -22.10 1.27 9.41
N THR A 39 -21.88 0.31 10.29
CA THR A 39 -22.23 0.46 11.71
C THR A 39 -21.06 1.13 12.45
N THR A 40 -21.34 2.20 13.18
CA THR A 40 -20.31 3.07 13.81
C THR A 40 -19.40 2.36 14.81
N THR A 41 -19.81 1.21 15.34
CA THR A 41 -19.06 0.44 16.34
C THR A 41 -17.88 -0.35 15.76
N ASP A 42 -17.95 -0.72 14.47
CA ASP A 42 -16.98 -1.62 13.82
C ASP A 42 -16.25 -0.95 12.64
N PHE A 43 -16.17 0.38 12.67
CA PHE A 43 -15.59 1.17 11.59
C PHE A 43 -14.13 0.78 11.30
N ASN A 44 -13.29 0.66 12.34
CA ASN A 44 -11.87 0.33 12.20
C ASN A 44 -11.65 -1.09 11.64
N TYR A 45 -12.49 -2.05 12.05
CA TYR A 45 -12.46 -3.40 11.50
C TYR A 45 -12.82 -3.38 10.02
N THR A 46 -13.96 -2.78 9.68
CA THR A 46 -14.48 -2.74 8.30
C THR A 46 -13.54 -2.01 7.34
N ILE A 47 -13.02 -0.85 7.75
CA ILE A 47 -12.05 -0.09 6.93
C ILE A 47 -10.71 -0.82 6.84
N GLY A 48 -10.32 -1.56 7.88
CA GLY A 48 -9.14 -2.42 7.86
C GLY A 48 -9.25 -3.54 6.81
N CYS A 49 -10.38 -4.23 6.78
CA CYS A 49 -10.68 -5.23 5.74
C CYS A 49 -10.67 -4.60 4.34
N ALA A 50 -11.25 -3.40 4.19
CA ALA A 50 -11.24 -2.68 2.91
C ALA A 50 -9.82 -2.35 2.43
N TRP A 51 -8.94 -1.88 3.31
CA TRP A 51 -7.53 -1.64 2.98
C TRP A 51 -6.79 -2.92 2.58
N ALA A 52 -7.06 -4.04 3.26
CA ALA A 52 -6.52 -5.34 2.90
C ALA A 52 -6.97 -5.79 1.49
N HIS A 53 -8.26 -5.69 1.19
CA HIS A 53 -8.80 -6.02 -0.14
C HIS A 53 -8.29 -5.07 -1.23
N ILE A 54 -8.10 -3.77 -0.94
CA ILE A 54 -7.52 -2.80 -1.90
C ILE A 54 -6.09 -3.20 -2.26
N GLY A 55 -5.25 -3.48 -1.27
CA GLY A 55 -3.87 -3.86 -1.50
C GLY A 55 -3.77 -5.20 -2.24
N ALA A 56 -4.59 -6.20 -1.85
CA ALA A 56 -4.66 -7.50 -2.51
C ALA A 56 -5.15 -7.38 -3.98
N LEU A 57 -6.15 -6.54 -4.25
CA LEU A 57 -6.61 -6.26 -5.60
C LEU A 57 -5.51 -5.59 -6.43
N ARG A 58 -4.86 -4.57 -5.86
CA ARG A 58 -3.84 -3.80 -6.56
C ARG A 58 -2.67 -4.69 -6.99
N ILE A 59 -2.15 -5.52 -6.08
CA ILE A 59 -1.04 -6.42 -6.42
C ILE A 59 -1.45 -7.43 -7.49
N HIS A 60 -2.67 -8.00 -7.43
CA HIS A 60 -3.19 -8.90 -8.47
C HIS A 60 -3.32 -8.23 -9.84
N LEU A 61 -3.73 -6.96 -9.89
CA LEU A 61 -3.85 -6.23 -11.15
C LEU A 61 -2.48 -5.81 -11.72
N LEU A 62 -1.54 -5.41 -10.85
CA LEU A 62 -0.17 -5.09 -11.25
C LEU A 62 0.55 -6.30 -11.81
N LEU A 63 0.36 -7.47 -11.19
CA LEU A 63 0.92 -8.74 -11.62
C LEU A 63 0.06 -9.38 -12.71
N SER A 64 -0.10 -8.65 -13.82
CA SER A 64 -0.65 -9.20 -15.05
C SER A 64 0.40 -10.10 -15.70
N TYR A 65 0.06 -11.34 -16.04
CA TYR A 65 0.99 -12.31 -16.62
C TYR A 65 1.67 -11.75 -17.88
N ASN A 66 2.93 -11.36 -17.75
CA ASN A 66 3.82 -10.97 -18.83
C ASN A 66 5.23 -11.43 -18.48
N GLU A 67 5.78 -12.34 -19.28
CA GLU A 67 7.15 -12.85 -19.11
C GLU A 67 8.23 -11.79 -19.39
N VAL A 68 7.84 -10.63 -19.93
CA VAL A 68 8.76 -9.59 -20.42
C VAL A 68 8.46 -8.25 -19.78
N ASP A 69 9.52 -7.55 -19.37
CA ASP A 69 9.47 -6.19 -18.84
C ASP A 69 8.81 -5.24 -19.86
N PRO A 70 7.71 -4.55 -19.51
CA PRO A 70 7.07 -3.56 -20.38
C PRO A 70 8.02 -2.46 -20.88
N ALA A 71 9.03 -2.09 -20.09
CA ALA A 71 10.03 -1.08 -20.46
C ALA A 71 10.98 -1.57 -21.57
N MET A 72 11.14 -2.90 -21.73
CA MET A 72 12.00 -3.52 -22.76
C MET A 72 11.49 -3.25 -24.18
N LYS A 73 10.19 -2.93 -24.34
CA LYS A 73 9.57 -2.59 -25.63
C LYS A 73 10.36 -1.53 -26.40
N TYR A 74 10.84 -0.49 -25.73
CA TYR A 74 11.57 0.59 -26.39
C TYR A 74 12.99 0.19 -26.76
N TYR A 75 13.62 -0.65 -25.94
CA TYR A 75 14.94 -1.22 -26.24
C TYR A 75 14.91 -2.12 -27.47
N CYS A 76 13.95 -3.06 -27.55
CA CYS A 76 13.82 -3.94 -28.73
C CYS A 76 13.59 -3.14 -30.03
N LYS A 77 12.72 -2.12 -29.97
CA LYS A 77 12.50 -1.22 -31.11
C LYS A 77 13.75 -0.44 -31.49
N TYR A 78 14.52 0.00 -30.50
CA TYR A 78 15.79 0.69 -30.73
C TYR A 78 16.80 -0.24 -31.40
N ALA A 79 16.97 -1.47 -30.91
CA ALA A 79 17.91 -2.44 -31.47
C ALA A 79 17.58 -2.79 -32.93
N GLN A 80 16.30 -3.02 -33.24
CA GLN A 80 15.85 -3.26 -34.62
C GLN A 80 16.10 -2.04 -35.53
N LEU A 81 15.90 -0.83 -35.00
CA LEU A 81 16.15 0.40 -35.74
C LEU A 81 17.66 0.61 -36.00
N GLU A 82 18.50 0.28 -35.03
CA GLU A 82 19.96 0.34 -35.14
C GLU A 82 20.51 -0.65 -36.17
N GLU A 83 19.97 -1.88 -36.20
CA GLU A 83 20.28 -2.85 -37.25
C GLU A 83 19.85 -2.34 -38.63
N THR A 84 18.64 -1.76 -38.74
CA THR A 84 18.13 -1.19 -40.00
C THR A 84 19.00 -0.02 -40.49
N ILE A 85 19.45 0.85 -39.58
CA ILE A 85 20.37 1.95 -39.89
C ILE A 85 21.71 1.40 -40.37
N SER A 86 22.29 0.44 -39.65
CA SER A 86 23.58 -0.17 -39.99
C SER A 86 23.54 -0.88 -41.35
N SER A 87 22.44 -1.59 -41.63
CA SER A 87 22.19 -2.23 -42.92
C SER A 87 22.09 -1.20 -44.04
N LEU A 88 21.36 -0.10 -43.84
CA LEU A 88 21.20 0.96 -44.83
C LEU A 88 22.51 1.71 -45.09
N GLU A 89 23.31 1.99 -44.05
CA GLU A 89 24.63 2.62 -44.16
C GLU A 89 25.59 1.73 -44.98
N LEU A 90 25.61 0.42 -44.68
CA LEU A 90 26.37 -0.55 -45.47
C LEU A 90 25.89 -0.61 -46.92
N GLU A 91 24.58 -0.62 -47.14
CA GLU A 91 23.97 -0.66 -48.48
C GLU A 91 24.30 0.58 -49.31
N ILE A 92 24.35 1.76 -48.68
CA ILE A 92 24.80 3.01 -49.30
C ILE A 92 26.29 2.91 -49.67
N GLN A 93 27.13 2.44 -48.74
CA GLN A 93 28.57 2.32 -48.96
C GLN A 93 28.90 1.33 -50.07
N VAL A 94 28.29 0.14 -50.07
CA VAL A 94 28.49 -0.88 -51.11
C VAL A 94 28.09 -0.34 -52.48
N ARG A 95 26.96 0.35 -52.59
CA ARG A 95 26.55 0.93 -53.87
C ARG A 95 27.47 2.04 -54.35
N LYS A 96 28.01 2.85 -53.44
CA LYS A 96 29.00 3.87 -53.77
C LYS A 96 30.26 3.25 -54.38
N GLU A 97 30.76 2.16 -53.79
CA GLU A 97 31.91 1.42 -54.33
C GLU A 97 31.59 0.73 -55.67
N CYS A 98 30.41 0.11 -55.80
CA CYS A 98 29.98 -0.47 -57.08
C CYS A 98 29.85 0.58 -58.19
N GLY A 99 29.29 1.75 -57.89
CA GLY A 99 29.20 2.88 -58.82
C GLY A 99 30.58 3.35 -59.27
N TYR A 100 31.51 3.49 -58.33
CA TYR A 100 32.91 3.82 -58.62
C TYR A 100 33.56 2.80 -59.57
N LEU A 101 33.42 1.49 -59.29
CA LEU A 101 33.96 0.42 -60.14
C LEU A 101 33.30 0.35 -61.53
N ALA A 102 32.01 0.65 -61.62
CA ALA A 102 31.26 0.69 -62.88
C ALA A 102 31.55 1.94 -63.73
N GLY A 103 32.36 2.89 -63.23
CA GLY A 103 32.56 4.20 -63.88
C GLY A 103 31.32 5.08 -63.87
N GLN A 104 30.34 4.76 -63.01
CA GLN A 104 29.05 5.43 -62.91
C GLN A 104 29.08 6.35 -61.70
N PHE A 105 29.32 7.63 -61.95
CA PHE A 105 29.68 8.56 -60.87
C PHE A 105 28.50 8.97 -59.98
N LEU A 106 27.25 8.94 -60.45
CA LEU A 106 26.10 9.43 -59.65
C LEU A 106 24.75 8.84 -60.12
N THR A 107 24.00 8.20 -59.22
CA THR A 107 22.54 8.04 -59.32
C THR A 107 21.86 8.96 -58.30
N VAL A 108 21.84 10.26 -58.59
CA VAL A 108 21.53 11.37 -57.66
C VAL A 108 20.21 11.15 -56.91
N GLU A 109 19.14 10.73 -57.59
CA GLU A 109 17.81 10.62 -56.98
C GLU A 109 17.67 9.43 -56.03
N ALA A 110 18.23 8.27 -56.39
CA ALA A 110 18.16 7.07 -55.57
C ALA A 110 18.99 7.20 -54.29
N ASP A 111 20.14 7.87 -54.40
CA ASP A 111 21.04 8.13 -53.28
C ASP A 111 20.48 9.22 -52.35
N LYS A 112 19.83 10.25 -52.91
CA LYS A 112 19.10 11.27 -52.14
C LYS A 112 17.96 10.66 -51.32
N ARG A 113 17.14 9.78 -51.90
CA ARG A 113 16.04 9.11 -51.17
C ARG A 113 16.56 8.26 -50.00
N LYS A 114 17.70 7.58 -50.16
CA LYS A 114 18.31 6.78 -49.08
C LYS A 114 18.91 7.67 -48.00
N ALA A 115 19.55 8.77 -48.36
CA ALA A 115 20.05 9.76 -47.40
C ALA A 115 18.92 10.37 -46.56
N GLU A 116 17.81 10.78 -47.20
CA GLU A 116 16.62 11.29 -46.50
C GLU A 116 16.00 10.22 -45.58
N ARG A 117 15.98 8.95 -46.02
CA ARG A 117 15.52 7.84 -45.18
C ARG A 117 16.44 7.64 -43.98
N LEU A 118 17.76 7.70 -44.16
CA LEU A 118 18.74 7.56 -43.10
C LEU A 118 18.58 8.67 -42.05
N GLU A 119 18.43 9.93 -42.47
CA GLU A 119 18.18 11.04 -41.54
C GLU A 119 16.90 10.85 -40.72
N LYS A 120 15.82 10.40 -41.36
CA LYS A 120 14.54 10.10 -40.66
C LYS A 120 14.74 9.01 -39.61
N LEU A 121 15.39 7.91 -39.97
CA LEU A 121 15.67 6.80 -39.04
C LEU A 121 16.59 7.26 -37.89
N GLN A 122 17.61 8.08 -38.17
CA GLN A 122 18.48 8.65 -37.13
C GLN A 122 17.73 9.62 -36.20
N ALA A 123 16.76 10.38 -36.71
CA ALA A 123 15.89 11.22 -35.89
C ALA A 123 14.96 10.38 -35.00
N GLU A 124 14.39 9.29 -35.53
CA GLU A 124 13.60 8.34 -34.74
C GLU A 124 14.44 7.64 -33.66
N ARG A 125 15.68 7.26 -33.99
CA ARG A 125 16.64 6.68 -33.04
C ARG A 125 16.85 7.59 -31.84
N ARG A 126 17.10 8.88 -32.08
CA ARG A 126 17.27 9.90 -31.02
C ARG A 126 15.99 10.10 -30.19
N LYS A 127 14.80 9.92 -30.78
CA LYS A 127 13.53 9.97 -30.04
C LYS A 127 13.34 8.72 -29.16
N LEU A 128 13.64 7.53 -29.68
CA LEU A 128 13.52 6.27 -28.95
C LEU A 128 14.55 6.15 -27.83
N GLN A 129 15.79 6.56 -28.06
CA GLN A 129 16.87 6.52 -27.07
C GLN A 129 16.49 7.22 -25.76
N ARG A 130 15.75 8.34 -25.84
CA ARG A 130 15.25 9.08 -24.67
C ARG A 130 14.16 8.36 -23.88
N LYS A 131 13.52 7.34 -24.45
CA LYS A 131 12.44 6.56 -23.81
C LYS A 131 12.93 5.24 -23.22
N ILE A 132 14.19 4.88 -23.46
CA ILE A 132 14.75 3.62 -22.96
C ILE A 132 15.00 3.76 -21.47
N VAL A 133 14.41 2.85 -20.68
CA VAL A 133 14.78 2.66 -19.29
C VAL A 133 15.94 1.67 -19.26
N PHE A 134 17.06 2.09 -18.70
CA PHE A 134 18.24 1.22 -18.63
C PHE A 134 18.06 0.18 -17.51
N ARG A 135 18.17 -1.09 -17.88
CA ARG A 135 18.21 -2.23 -16.95
C ARG A 135 19.52 -2.97 -17.19
N SER A 136 20.39 -3.01 -16.20
CA SER A 136 21.68 -3.72 -16.31
C SER A 136 21.50 -5.24 -16.42
N GLU A 137 20.48 -5.79 -15.75
CA GLU A 137 20.28 -7.24 -15.61
C GLU A 137 18.83 -7.60 -15.95
N SER A 138 18.55 -7.83 -17.24
CA SER A 138 17.20 -8.16 -17.74
C SER A 138 16.61 -9.46 -17.18
N TRP A 139 17.46 -10.44 -16.85
CA TRP A 139 17.03 -11.72 -16.27
C TRP A 139 16.41 -11.57 -14.88
N LYS A 140 16.77 -10.51 -14.13
CA LYS A 140 16.21 -10.23 -12.80
C LYS A 140 14.72 -9.94 -12.86
N TYR A 141 14.18 -9.44 -13.97
CA TYR A 141 12.75 -9.25 -14.13
C TYR A 141 11.98 -10.56 -13.94
N ARG A 142 12.44 -11.66 -14.55
CA ARG A 142 11.80 -12.97 -14.40
C ARG A 142 11.88 -13.47 -12.96
N LYS A 143 13.02 -13.28 -12.30
CA LYS A 143 13.20 -13.64 -10.89
C LYS A 143 12.24 -12.84 -10.00
N LEU A 144 12.14 -11.53 -10.24
CA LEU A 144 11.20 -10.63 -9.55
C LEU A 144 9.75 -11.09 -9.70
N MET A 145 9.30 -11.40 -10.93
CA MET A 145 7.94 -11.89 -11.17
C MET A 145 7.67 -13.20 -10.43
N ASN A 146 8.60 -14.17 -10.46
CA ASN A 146 8.46 -15.42 -9.71
C ASN A 146 8.34 -15.18 -8.20
N GLU A 147 9.12 -14.25 -7.65
CA GLU A 147 9.01 -13.89 -6.22
C GLU A 147 7.67 -13.24 -5.89
N CYS A 148 7.12 -12.45 -6.81
CA CYS A 148 5.79 -11.87 -6.67
C CYS A 148 4.70 -12.96 -6.72
N ASP A 149 4.84 -13.94 -7.61
CA ASP A 149 3.91 -15.09 -7.69
C ASP A 149 3.94 -15.95 -6.41
N GLU A 150 5.12 -16.16 -5.82
CA GLU A 150 5.24 -16.81 -4.51
C GLU A 150 4.60 -15.98 -3.39
N PHE A 151 4.75 -14.66 -3.44
CA PHE A 151 4.10 -13.77 -2.47
C PHE A 151 2.57 -13.74 -2.63
N LEU A 152 2.02 -13.86 -3.85
CA LEU A 152 0.58 -13.95 -4.08
C LEU A 152 -0.06 -15.15 -3.37
N LYS A 153 0.66 -16.25 -3.17
CA LYS A 153 0.18 -17.38 -2.34
C LYS A 153 -0.03 -16.97 -0.89
N HIS A 154 0.83 -16.08 -0.36
CA HIS A 154 0.69 -15.52 0.98
C HIS A 154 -0.46 -14.50 1.06
N VAL A 155 -0.73 -13.78 -0.03
CA VAL A 155 -1.92 -12.91 -0.14
C VAL A 155 -3.21 -13.73 -0.14
N ALA A 156 -3.24 -14.89 -0.79
CA ALA A 156 -4.41 -15.77 -0.72
C ALA A 156 -4.70 -16.28 0.70
N ALA A 157 -3.66 -16.52 1.51
CA ALA A 157 -3.81 -16.88 2.92
C ALA A 157 -4.40 -15.73 3.77
N LEU A 158 -4.15 -14.48 3.38
CA LEU A 158 -4.71 -13.29 4.03
C LEU A 158 -6.25 -13.25 3.92
N GLU A 159 -6.80 -13.66 2.77
CA GLU A 159 -8.25 -13.68 2.54
C GLU A 159 -8.96 -14.58 3.57
N VAL A 160 -8.36 -15.74 3.86
CA VAL A 160 -8.88 -16.68 4.87
C VAL A 160 -8.77 -16.08 6.27
N LEU A 161 -7.64 -15.44 6.58
CA LEU A 161 -7.39 -14.84 7.88
C LEU A 161 -8.39 -13.74 8.20
N VAL A 162 -8.62 -12.79 7.28
CA VAL A 162 -9.55 -11.67 7.49
C VAL A 162 -10.99 -12.15 7.67
N GLY A 163 -11.40 -13.22 6.98
CA GLY A 163 -12.74 -13.81 7.11
C GLY A 163 -13.01 -14.58 8.41
N ASN A 164 -11.97 -15.04 9.11
CA ASN A 164 -12.09 -15.92 10.28
C ASN A 164 -11.78 -15.25 11.64
N VAL A 165 -11.39 -13.97 11.65
CA VAL A 165 -10.96 -13.24 12.87
C VAL A 165 -11.97 -13.31 14.03
N GLU A 166 -13.27 -13.43 13.74
CA GLU A 166 -14.31 -13.49 14.78
C GLU A 166 -14.48 -14.87 15.43
N ALA A 167 -13.97 -15.94 14.81
CA ALA A 167 -14.19 -17.34 15.24
C ALA A 167 -12.96 -17.98 15.90
N GLU A 168 -11.78 -17.37 15.79
CA GLU A 168 -10.51 -17.92 16.26
C GLU A 168 -10.07 -17.33 17.61
N ASP A 169 -9.19 -18.06 18.31
CA ASP A 169 -8.57 -17.58 19.54
C ASP A 169 -7.73 -16.32 19.27
N LEU A 170 -7.89 -15.30 20.11
CA LEU A 170 -7.27 -13.99 19.91
C LEU A 170 -5.74 -14.08 19.79
N GLN A 171 -5.11 -14.95 20.58
CA GLN A 171 -3.66 -15.12 20.55
C GLN A 171 -3.20 -15.71 19.22
N GLN A 172 -3.93 -16.70 18.69
CA GLN A 172 -3.64 -17.28 17.38
C GLN A 172 -3.78 -16.25 16.26
N VAL A 173 -4.82 -15.40 16.30
CA VAL A 173 -4.99 -14.31 15.34
C VAL A 173 -3.84 -13.31 15.40
N ILE A 174 -3.40 -12.91 16.60
CA ILE A 174 -2.25 -12.01 16.79
C ILE A 174 -1.00 -12.62 16.15
N ASP A 175 -0.70 -13.88 16.46
CA ASP A 175 0.51 -14.56 16.00
C ASP A 175 0.50 -14.75 14.47
N CYS A 176 -0.65 -15.12 13.90
CA CYS A 176 -0.84 -15.24 12.46
C CYS A 176 -0.66 -13.90 11.72
N ILE A 177 -1.28 -12.82 12.20
CA ILE A 177 -1.13 -11.48 11.61
C ILE A 177 0.32 -11.02 11.70
N HIS A 178 0.97 -11.19 12.85
CA HIS A 178 2.37 -10.81 13.06
C HIS A 178 3.29 -11.59 12.10
N SER A 179 3.15 -12.91 12.01
CA SER A 179 3.94 -13.75 11.10
C SER A 179 3.79 -13.33 9.63
N TRP A 180 2.55 -13.01 9.21
CA TRP A 180 2.29 -12.51 7.87
C TRP A 180 2.96 -11.15 7.64
N GLN A 181 2.84 -10.21 8.60
CA GLN A 181 3.45 -8.88 8.49
C GLN A 181 4.98 -8.93 8.44
N GLU A 182 5.62 -9.86 9.14
CA GLU A 182 7.07 -10.09 9.07
C GLU A 182 7.48 -10.62 7.70
N THR A 183 6.76 -11.62 7.18
CA THR A 183 7.02 -12.17 5.84
C THR A 183 6.85 -11.10 4.75
N ALA A 184 5.81 -10.27 4.87
CA ALA A 184 5.59 -9.13 3.99
C ALA A 184 6.74 -8.09 4.08
N MET A 185 7.32 -7.88 5.25
CA MET A 185 8.47 -6.97 5.40
C MET A 185 9.73 -7.53 4.77
N CYS A 186 10.02 -8.82 4.99
CA CYS A 186 11.13 -9.52 4.33
C CYS A 186 11.01 -9.43 2.80
N PHE A 187 9.80 -9.60 2.26
CA PHE A 187 9.53 -9.41 0.84
C PHE A 187 9.84 -7.99 0.38
N VAL A 188 9.33 -6.95 1.06
CA VAL A 188 9.57 -5.54 0.72
C VAL A 188 11.06 -5.16 0.77
N ASN A 189 11.78 -5.64 1.78
CA ASN A 189 13.22 -5.41 1.90
C ASN A 189 13.97 -6.06 0.73
N ARG A 190 13.65 -7.31 0.41
CA ARG A 190 14.24 -8.01 -0.74
C ARG A 190 13.96 -7.31 -2.08
N LEU A 191 12.75 -6.78 -2.26
CA LEU A 191 12.41 -5.96 -3.43
C LEU A 191 13.33 -4.74 -3.56
N THR A 192 13.59 -4.05 -2.45
CA THR A 192 14.43 -2.83 -2.42
C THR A 192 15.90 -3.15 -2.68
N ASP A 193 16.41 -4.22 -2.06
CA ASP A 193 17.84 -4.54 -2.08
C ASP A 193 18.27 -5.20 -3.41
N GLU A 194 17.50 -6.17 -3.91
CA GLU A 194 17.89 -6.95 -5.09
C GLU A 194 17.44 -6.33 -6.43
N TYR A 195 16.36 -5.54 -6.41
CA TYR A 195 15.63 -5.11 -7.61
C TYR A 195 15.49 -3.58 -7.74
N MET A 196 16.39 -2.79 -7.13
CA MET A 196 16.39 -1.31 -7.24
C MET A 196 16.35 -0.80 -8.69
N ALA A 197 16.93 -1.54 -9.63
CA ALA A 197 16.87 -1.20 -11.06
C ALA A 197 15.46 -1.24 -11.64
N TYR A 198 14.47 -1.79 -10.94
CA TYR A 198 13.05 -1.94 -11.31
C TYR A 198 12.12 -1.12 -10.41
N ASN A 199 12.58 0.02 -9.88
CA ASN A 199 11.82 0.91 -8.98
C ASN A 199 10.41 1.28 -9.47
N ASP A 200 10.24 1.51 -10.77
CA ASP A 200 8.96 1.80 -11.41
C ASP A 200 7.95 0.64 -11.30
N ILE A 201 8.42 -0.59 -11.12
CA ILE A 201 7.62 -1.80 -10.93
C ILE A 201 7.47 -2.12 -9.45
N ILE A 202 8.56 -2.08 -8.68
CA ILE A 202 8.52 -2.50 -7.27
C ILE A 202 7.78 -1.50 -6.38
N GLN A 203 7.83 -0.18 -6.66
CA GLN A 203 7.17 0.81 -5.81
C GLN A 203 5.64 0.61 -5.75
N PRO A 204 4.91 0.46 -6.87
CA PRO A 204 3.49 0.12 -6.83
C PRO A 204 3.19 -1.16 -6.04
N ILE A 205 4.06 -2.18 -6.12
CA ILE A 205 3.92 -3.44 -5.39
C ILE A 205 4.11 -3.20 -3.88
N GLN A 206 5.16 -2.48 -3.49
CA GLN A 206 5.44 -2.14 -2.10
C GLN A 206 4.29 -1.36 -1.48
N VAL A 207 3.73 -0.39 -2.20
CA VAL A 207 2.55 0.37 -1.74
C VAL A 207 1.38 -0.57 -1.49
N ALA A 208 1.10 -1.52 -2.40
CA ALA A 208 0.04 -2.50 -2.19
C ALA A 208 0.28 -3.36 -0.94
N VAL A 209 1.53 -3.76 -0.68
CA VAL A 209 1.90 -4.51 0.53
C VAL A 209 1.69 -3.67 1.80
N TYR A 210 2.09 -2.40 1.79
CA TYR A 210 1.87 -1.50 2.92
C TYR A 210 0.38 -1.24 3.18
N GLU A 211 -0.45 -1.14 2.14
CA GLU A 211 -1.90 -1.05 2.29
C GLU A 211 -2.47 -2.29 2.99
N MET A 212 -2.03 -3.49 2.61
CA MET A 212 -2.42 -4.73 3.29
C MET A 212 -1.96 -4.76 4.75
N LYS A 213 -0.70 -4.38 5.02
CA LYS A 213 -0.16 -4.32 6.39
C LYS A 213 -0.95 -3.34 7.25
N PHE A 214 -1.25 -2.16 6.71
CA PHE A 214 -2.06 -1.15 7.39
C PHE A 214 -3.47 -1.65 7.69
N GLY A 215 -4.12 -2.28 6.70
CA GLY A 215 -5.44 -2.88 6.88
C GLY A 215 -5.46 -3.92 8.00
N LEU A 216 -4.49 -4.83 8.01
CA LEU A 216 -4.33 -5.83 9.08
C LEU A 216 -4.12 -5.20 10.46
N SER A 217 -3.30 -4.15 10.56
CA SER A 217 -3.09 -3.46 11.83
C SER A 217 -4.36 -2.83 12.36
N LEU A 218 -5.25 -2.31 11.50
CA LEU A 218 -6.55 -1.79 11.89
C LEU A 218 -7.51 -2.89 12.35
N VAL A 219 -7.55 -4.01 11.61
CA VAL A 219 -8.33 -5.20 12.00
C VAL A 219 -7.90 -5.67 13.38
N LEU A 220 -6.59 -5.88 13.57
CA LEU A 220 -6.02 -6.32 14.84
C LEU A 220 -6.33 -5.35 15.99
N SER A 221 -6.16 -4.04 15.75
CA SER A 221 -6.47 -3.01 16.73
C SER A 221 -7.93 -3.07 17.15
N SER A 222 -8.85 -3.25 16.20
CA SER A 222 -10.29 -3.33 16.48
C SER A 222 -10.65 -4.61 17.24
N THR A 223 -10.06 -5.75 16.89
CA THR A 223 -10.27 -7.02 17.63
C THR A 223 -9.75 -6.93 19.05
N LEU A 224 -8.56 -6.37 19.25
CA LEU A 224 -7.98 -6.13 20.59
C LEU A 224 -8.85 -5.18 21.41
N GLU A 225 -9.29 -4.07 20.82
CA GLU A 225 -10.18 -3.10 21.45
C GLU A 225 -11.47 -3.79 21.94
N LYS A 226 -12.14 -4.57 21.08
CA LYS A 226 -13.35 -5.33 21.44
C LYS A 226 -13.09 -6.27 22.61
N GLU A 227 -11.98 -7.01 22.59
CA GLU A 227 -11.64 -7.94 23.67
C GLU A 227 -11.39 -7.23 25.00
N TYR A 228 -10.63 -6.13 24.98
CA TYR A 228 -10.35 -5.36 26.19
C TYR A 228 -11.61 -4.71 26.74
N LEU A 229 -12.44 -4.12 25.89
CA LEU A 229 -13.74 -3.56 26.27
C LEU A 229 -14.65 -4.61 26.91
N ARG A 230 -14.71 -5.82 26.34
CA ARG A 230 -15.42 -6.97 26.91
C ARG A 230 -14.91 -7.30 28.32
N LYS A 231 -13.59 -7.38 28.53
CA LYS A 231 -12.99 -7.65 29.84
C LYS A 231 -13.24 -6.54 30.86
N VAL A 232 -13.28 -5.28 30.42
CA VAL A 232 -13.54 -4.11 31.27
C VAL A 232 -15.04 -3.93 31.57
N GLY A 233 -15.92 -4.60 30.81
CA GLY A 233 -17.37 -4.53 30.97
C GLY A 233 -17.95 -3.18 30.54
N HIS A 234 -17.37 -2.57 29.51
CA HIS A 234 -17.83 -1.32 28.92
C HIS A 234 -17.87 -1.44 27.39
N GLU A 235 -18.86 -0.81 26.75
CA GLU A 235 -19.05 -0.90 25.29
C GLU A 235 -18.39 0.25 24.52
N ASN A 236 -17.91 1.30 25.21
CA ASN A 236 -17.44 2.52 24.57
C ASN A 236 -16.02 2.89 25.01
N ILE A 237 -15.07 2.83 24.07
CA ILE A 237 -13.67 3.21 24.26
C ILE A 237 -13.51 4.68 24.67
N ASN A 238 -14.43 5.57 24.28
CA ASN A 238 -14.34 6.99 24.59
C ASN A 238 -14.29 7.23 26.10
N LEU A 239 -15.03 6.46 26.90
CA LEU A 239 -15.00 6.56 28.36
C LEU A 239 -13.64 6.16 28.94
N VAL A 240 -12.99 5.14 28.36
CA VAL A 240 -11.65 4.71 28.77
C VAL A 240 -10.61 5.76 28.37
N MET A 241 -10.71 6.29 27.15
CA MET A 241 -9.82 7.34 26.64
C MET A 241 -9.97 8.63 27.42
N GLU A 242 -11.20 9.08 27.72
CA GLU A 242 -11.46 10.24 28.58
C GLU A 242 -10.82 10.07 29.96
N MET A 243 -10.92 8.89 30.56
CA MET A 243 -10.28 8.62 31.84
C MET A 243 -8.74 8.63 31.73
N ILE A 244 -8.16 8.04 30.69
CA ILE A 244 -6.71 8.13 30.43
C ILE A 244 -6.30 9.57 30.22
N TYR A 245 -7.06 10.36 29.45
CA TYR A 245 -6.81 11.79 29.25
C TYR A 245 -6.83 12.56 30.56
N VAL A 246 -7.77 12.26 31.47
CA VAL A 246 -7.82 12.86 32.80
C VAL A 246 -6.60 12.48 33.65
N LEU A 247 -6.17 11.21 33.62
CA LEU A 247 -4.98 10.74 34.34
C LEU A 247 -3.67 11.33 33.80
N MET A 248 -3.55 11.42 32.47
CA MET A 248 -2.36 11.93 31.77
C MET A 248 -2.34 13.47 31.73
N ARG A 249 -3.44 14.12 32.11
CA ARG A 249 -3.48 15.58 32.22
C ARG A 249 -2.52 16.01 33.32
N PHE A 250 -1.54 16.82 32.95
CA PHE A 250 -0.60 17.41 33.90
C PHE A 250 -1.37 18.00 35.10
N PRO A 251 -0.93 17.78 36.35
CA PRO A 251 -1.56 18.36 37.52
C PRO A 251 -1.57 19.87 37.39
N ARG A 252 -2.67 20.43 36.88
CA ARG A 252 -2.92 21.85 36.97
C ARG A 252 -3.34 22.04 38.41
N ALA A 253 -2.51 22.73 39.19
CA ALA A 253 -2.85 23.09 40.56
C ALA A 253 -4.31 23.58 40.55
N ALA A 254 -5.20 22.80 41.15
CA ALA A 254 -6.53 23.27 41.43
C ALA A 254 -6.29 24.58 42.17
N SER A 255 -6.70 25.71 41.59
CA SER A 255 -6.89 26.90 42.40
C SER A 255 -8.12 26.60 43.28
N CYS A 256 -7.95 25.72 44.27
CA CYS A 256 -8.74 25.74 45.48
C CYS A 256 -8.43 27.09 46.11
N LYS A 257 -9.14 28.13 45.68
CA LYS A 257 -9.21 29.39 46.38
C LYS A 257 -9.95 29.13 47.69
N PHE A 258 -9.24 28.64 48.68
CA PHE A 258 -9.60 28.75 50.09
C PHE A 258 -8.35 28.96 50.92
N ILE A 259 -7.62 30.02 50.62
CA ILE A 259 -6.87 30.76 51.64
C ILE A 259 -7.10 32.23 51.32
N SER A 260 -8.09 32.84 51.97
CA SER A 260 -8.18 34.30 52.05
C SER A 260 -7.08 34.75 53.01
N VAL A 261 -5.94 35.13 52.47
CA VAL A 261 -5.02 36.03 53.18
C VAL A 261 -5.47 37.43 52.80
N GLU A 262 -6.00 38.18 53.76
CA GLU A 262 -6.17 39.62 53.60
C GLU A 262 -4.80 40.23 53.32
N TYR A 263 -4.63 40.75 52.10
CA TYR A 263 -3.52 41.63 51.77
C TYR A 263 -4.13 42.93 51.25
N ASP A 264 -4.02 43.96 52.08
CA ASP A 264 -4.37 45.33 51.73
C ASP A 264 -3.31 45.85 50.75
N GLY A 265 -3.68 46.02 49.48
CA GLY A 265 -2.76 46.39 48.42
C GLY A 265 -3.30 46.02 47.05
N GLY A 266 -4.05 46.93 46.45
CA GLY A 266 -4.71 46.72 45.17
C GLY A 266 -3.75 46.38 44.03
N LEU A 267 -4.03 45.27 43.35
CA LEU A 267 -3.77 45.01 41.94
C LEU A 267 -4.45 43.68 41.56
N ASP A 268 -5.67 43.78 41.03
CA ASP A 268 -6.41 42.65 40.47
C ASP A 268 -5.75 42.18 39.15
N LEU A 269 -4.85 41.19 39.23
CA LEU A 269 -4.55 40.36 38.07
C LEU A 269 -5.62 39.27 37.96
N HIS A 270 -6.59 39.49 37.08
CA HIS A 270 -7.52 38.46 36.64
C HIS A 270 -6.76 37.35 35.89
N PRO A 271 -6.80 36.07 36.34
CA PRO A 271 -6.34 34.96 35.51
C PRO A 271 -7.34 34.78 34.37
N SER A 272 -6.89 34.91 33.12
CA SER A 272 -7.72 34.91 31.89
C SER A 272 -8.27 33.53 31.49
N TYR A 273 -8.30 32.56 32.40
CA TYR A 273 -8.80 31.22 32.13
C TYR A 273 -9.59 30.68 33.33
N LYS A 274 -10.87 31.05 33.40
CA LYS A 274 -11.88 30.24 34.09
C LYS A 274 -12.27 29.12 33.15
N LEU A 275 -11.76 27.92 33.42
CA LEU A 275 -12.33 26.70 32.84
C LEU A 275 -13.38 26.20 33.82
N ASP A 276 -14.63 26.12 33.39
CA ASP A 276 -15.70 25.51 34.17
C ASP A 276 -15.33 24.07 34.52
N PHE A 277 -15.14 23.81 35.81
CA PHE A 277 -15.22 22.44 36.32
C PHE A 277 -16.70 22.07 36.29
N GLY A 278 -17.13 21.44 35.19
CA GLY A 278 -18.45 20.83 35.12
C GLY A 278 -18.63 19.90 36.33
N THR A 279 -19.72 20.06 37.05
CA THR A 279 -19.98 19.42 38.35
C THR A 279 -20.16 17.89 38.27
N ASP A 280 -19.92 17.29 37.09
CA ASP A 280 -20.04 15.87 36.79
C ASP A 280 -18.71 15.09 36.85
N PHE A 281 -17.64 15.67 37.42
CA PHE A 281 -16.34 14.99 37.61
C PHE A 281 -16.37 13.94 38.74
N TYR A 282 -17.22 12.92 38.61
CA TYR A 282 -17.05 11.67 39.35
C TYR A 282 -16.01 10.81 38.62
N PHE A 283 -14.77 10.82 39.14
CA PHE A 283 -13.77 9.83 38.79
C PHE A 283 -14.39 8.44 38.93
N ASN A 284 -14.59 7.71 37.82
CA ASN A 284 -15.21 6.39 37.86
C ASN A 284 -14.21 5.37 38.44
N MET A 285 -14.15 5.33 39.77
CA MET A 285 -13.26 4.46 40.53
C MET A 285 -13.53 2.97 40.24
N GLY A 286 -14.75 2.62 39.81
CA GLY A 286 -15.10 1.27 39.36
C GLY A 286 -14.42 0.90 38.04
N LEU A 287 -14.37 1.81 37.07
CA LEU A 287 -13.61 1.65 35.83
C LEU A 287 -12.11 1.51 36.11
N MET A 288 -11.54 2.35 36.99
CA MET A 288 -10.14 2.26 37.40
C MET A 288 -9.78 0.92 38.02
N LYS A 289 -10.62 0.41 38.93
CA LYS A 289 -10.39 -0.91 39.56
C LYS A 289 -10.40 -2.04 38.53
N ARG A 290 -11.30 -1.96 37.52
CA ARG A 290 -11.37 -2.96 36.44
C ARG A 290 -10.17 -2.89 35.50
N LEU A 291 -9.70 -1.71 35.14
CA LEU A 291 -8.45 -1.55 34.37
C LEU A 291 -7.23 -2.04 35.15
N ASN A 292 -7.14 -1.75 36.44
CA ASN A 292 -6.04 -2.24 37.28
C ASN A 292 -6.06 -3.78 37.42
N ALA A 293 -7.25 -4.37 37.57
CA ALA A 293 -7.40 -5.83 37.57
C ALA A 293 -6.97 -6.46 36.23
N LEU A 294 -7.29 -5.81 35.11
CA LEU A 294 -6.89 -6.24 33.77
C LEU A 294 -5.36 -6.17 33.59
N SER A 295 -4.72 -5.09 34.07
CA SER A 295 -3.25 -4.98 34.10
C SER A 295 -2.60 -6.08 34.93
N ASN A 296 -3.18 -6.42 36.09
CA ASN A 296 -2.64 -7.45 36.97
C ASN A 296 -2.83 -8.88 36.41
N GLY A 297 -3.92 -9.15 35.70
CA GLY A 297 -4.15 -10.42 34.99
C GLY A 297 -3.16 -10.66 33.84
N VAL A 298 -2.81 -9.60 33.09
CA VAL A 298 -1.74 -9.66 32.05
C VAL A 298 -0.37 -9.96 32.66
N SER A 299 -0.13 -9.56 33.91
CA SER A 299 1.13 -9.83 34.62
C SER A 299 1.22 -11.24 35.22
N THR A 300 0.10 -11.95 35.40
CA THR A 300 0.08 -13.35 35.87
C THR A 300 0.26 -14.35 34.73
N ASP A 301 -0.25 -14.06 33.52
CA ASP A 301 -0.01 -14.90 32.34
C ASP A 301 1.44 -14.87 31.85
N LYS A 302 2.16 -13.76 32.07
CA LYS A 302 3.60 -13.65 31.76
C LYS A 302 4.52 -14.38 32.74
N LYS A 303 4.01 -14.96 33.83
CA LYS A 303 4.80 -15.68 34.85
C LYS A 303 4.77 -17.21 34.71
N VAL A 304 4.11 -17.74 33.68
CA VAL A 304 4.16 -19.17 33.33
C VAL A 304 4.85 -19.31 31.98
N ASN A 305 6.18 -19.18 31.99
CA ASN A 305 7.13 -19.77 31.05
C ASN A 305 8.51 -19.74 31.70
#